data_AF-A0A7C9G7Q1-F1
#
_entry.id   AF-A0A7C9G7Q1-F1
#
_cell.length_a   1.000
_cell.length_b   1.000
_cell.length_c   1.000
_cell.angle_alpha   90.00
_cell.angle_beta   90.00
_cell.angle_gamma   90.00
#
_symmetry.space_group_name_H-M   'P 1'
#
loop_
_entity.id
_entity.type
_entity.pdbx_description
1 polymer ?
#
loop_
_entity_poly.entity_id
_entity_poly.type
_entity_poly.pdbx_seq_one_letter_code
_entity_poly.pdbx_strand_id
1 'polypeptide(L)' 'MSNEVNDNPISTLIGKPSRVYTMGDMLTEDFIPDRVNIELSESGEIVRIWIG' A
#
# COMPACT_ATOMS: atom_id res chain seq x y z
N MET A 1 -13.92 -9.68 11.01
CA MET A 1 -12.99 -8.54 10.98
C MET A 1 -13.53 -7.58 9.95
N SER A 2 -13.88 -6.36 10.34
CA SER A 2 -14.44 -5.36 9.43
C SER A 2 -13.37 -4.93 8.43
N ASN A 3 -13.66 -5.07 7.13
CA ASN A 3 -12.85 -4.46 6.09
C ASN A 3 -13.09 -2.95 6.18
N GLU A 4 -12.22 -2.22 6.88
CA GLU A 4 -12.19 -0.77 6.81
C GLU A 4 -11.75 -0.39 5.39
N VAL A 5 -12.74 -0.07 4.56
CA VAL A 5 -12.50 0.55 3.26
C VAL A 5 -12.16 2.00 3.54
N ASN A 6 -10.94 2.39 3.19
CA ASN A 6 -10.52 3.78 3.28
C ASN A 6 -11.13 4.55 2.10
N ASP A 7 -12.20 5.31 2.35
CA ASP A 7 -12.97 6.06 1.33
C ASP A 7 -12.22 7.29 0.77
N ASN A 8 -10.92 7.41 1.02
CA ASN A 8 -10.12 8.49 0.47
C ASN A 8 -10.06 8.43 -1.07
N PRO A 9 -10.22 9.57 -1.77
CA PRO A 9 -10.11 9.62 -3.23
C PRO A 9 -8.75 9.10 -3.71
N ILE A 10 -8.71 8.37 -4.84
CA ILE A 10 -7.45 7.89 -5.43
C ILE A 10 -6.46 9.01 -5.75
N SER A 11 -6.96 10.23 -6.00
CA SER A 11 -6.14 11.42 -6.22
C SER A 11 -5.20 11.74 -5.04
N THR A 12 -5.51 11.26 -3.83
CA THR A 12 -4.66 11.44 -2.65
C THR A 12 -3.34 10.68 -2.73
N LEU A 13 -3.24 9.68 -3.61
CA LEU A 13 -2.03 8.90 -3.85
C LEU A 13 -1.08 9.57 -4.86
N ILE A 14 -1.60 10.47 -5.69
CA ILE A 14 -0.85 11.04 -6.81
C ILE A 14 0.25 11.99 -6.30
N GLY A 15 1.47 11.81 -6.82
CA GLY A 15 2.63 12.62 -6.44
C GLY A 15 3.37 12.15 -5.18
N LYS A 16 2.88 11.10 -4.52
CA LYS A 16 3.56 10.46 -3.39
C LYS A 16 4.55 9.39 -3.86
N PRO A 17 5.68 9.18 -3.17
CA PRO A 17 6.56 8.05 -3.44
C PRO A 17 5.84 6.73 -3.19
N SER A 18 5.95 5.79 -4.13
CA SER A 18 5.27 4.49 -4.05
C SER A 18 6.28 3.35 -3.86
N ARG A 19 5.95 2.42 -2.97
CA ARG A 19 6.64 1.14 -2.81
C ARG A 19 5.67 0.02 -3.19
N VAL A 20 6.08 -0.80 -4.15
CA VAL A 20 5.34 -1.97 -4.61
C VAL A 20 6.10 -3.20 -4.15
N TYR A 21 5.40 -4.15 -3.54
CA TYR A 21 5.99 -5.40 -3.04
C TYR A 21 4.98 -6.54 -3.09
N THR A 22 5.48 -7.76 -3.02
CA THR A 22 4.66 -8.97 -3.00
C THR A 22 4.54 -9.49 -1.57
N MET A 23 3.44 -10.18 -1.26
CA MET A 23 3.28 -10.89 0.00
C MET A 23 4.49 -11.82 0.27
N GLY A 24 5.16 -11.64 1.41
CA GLY A 24 6.33 -12.42 1.80
C GLY A 24 7.68 -11.73 1.55
N ASP A 25 7.71 -10.58 0.88
CA ASP A 25 8.92 -9.78 0.77
C ASP A 25 9.40 -9.31 2.15
N MET A 26 10.71 -9.38 2.39
CA MET A 26 11.31 -8.83 3.60
C MET A 26 11.23 -7.31 3.56
N LEU A 27 10.38 -6.74 4.41
CA LEU A 27 10.23 -5.30 4.57
C LEU A 27 10.81 -4.83 5.90
N THR A 28 11.34 -3.61 5.88
CA THR A 28 11.62 -2.86 7.11
C THR A 28 10.32 -2.31 7.69
N GLU A 29 10.20 -2.30 9.01
CA GLU A 29 9.05 -1.74 9.74
C GLU A 29 9.11 -0.20 9.84
N ASP A 30 9.75 0.45 8.87
CA ASP A 30 9.91 1.90 8.84
C ASP A 30 8.60 2.57 8.43
N PHE A 31 8.14 3.53 9.25
CA PHE A 31 6.99 4.35 8.91
C PHE A 31 7.41 5.63 8.18
N ILE A 32 7.02 5.77 6.91
CA ILE A 32 7.20 6.97 6.09
C ILE A 32 5.82 7.57 5.80
N PRO A 33 5.41 8.65 6.48
CA PRO A 33 4.04 9.19 6.40
C PRO A 33 3.55 9.55 5.00
N ASP A 34 4.46 9.84 4.07
CA ASP A 34 4.13 10.24 2.70
C ASP A 34 4.25 9.10 1.68
N ARG A 35 4.63 7.89 2.09
CA ARG A 35 4.82 6.77 1.17
C ARG A 35 3.53 5.99 0.97
N VAL A 36 3.23 5.65 -0.28
CA VAL A 36 2.16 4.71 -0.64
C VAL A 36 2.76 3.32 -0.72
N ASN A 37 2.22 2.39 0.05
CA ASN A 37 2.53 0.97 -0.05
C ASN A 37 1.44 0.27 -0.86
N ILE A 38 1.86 -0.50 -1.86
CA ILE A 38 0.99 -1.31 -2.71
C ILE A 38 1.45 -2.75 -2.56
N GLU A 39 0.62 -3.55 -1.89
CA GLU A 39 0.85 -4.97 -1.70
C GLU A 39 0.16 -5.76 -2.81
N LEU A 40 0.96 -6.57 -3.50
CA LEU A 40 0.51 -7.45 -4.57
C LEU A 40 0.40 -8.90 -4.09
N SER A 41 -0.55 -9.63 -4.67
CA SER A 41 -0.56 -11.09 -4.64
C SER A 41 0.59 -11.64 -5.49
N GLU A 42 0.85 -12.94 -5.38
CA GLU A 42 1.78 -13.66 -6.27
C GLU A 42 1.36 -13.56 -7.76
N SER A 43 0.07 -13.36 -8.04
CA SER A 43 -0.46 -13.16 -9.39
C SER A 43 -0.34 -11.71 -9.90
N GLY A 44 0.16 -10.79 -9.07
CA GLY A 44 0.30 -9.37 -9.42
C GLY A 44 -0.96 -8.53 -9.24
N GLU A 45 -1.98 -9.06 -8.54
CA GLU A 45 -3.21 -8.33 -8.23
C GLU A 45 -3.03 -7.48 -6.98
N ILE A 46 -3.61 -6.27 -6.95
CA ILE A 46 -3.53 -5.41 -5.76
C ILE A 46 -4.40 -6.00 -4.66
N VAL A 47 -3.77 -6.36 -3.54
CA VAL A 47 -4.44 -6.89 -2.36
C VAL A 47 -4.68 -5.78 -1.34
N ARG A 48 -3.73 -4.85 -1.20
CA ARG A 48 -3.82 -3.78 -0.20
C ARG A 48 -3.08 -2.52 -0.65
N ILE A 49 -3.66 -1.37 -0.32
CA ILE A 49 -3.01 -0.07 -0.42
C ILE A 49 -3.08 0.61 0.94
N TRP A 50 -1.96 1.15 1.41
CA TRP A 50 -1.91 1.91 2.66
C TRP A 50 -0.80 2.96 2.65
N ILE A 51 -0.98 4.02 3.45
CA ILE A 51 -0.01 5.11 3.59
C ILE A 51 0.86 4.84 4.82
N GLY A 52 2.19 4.89 4.64
CA GLY A 52 3.16 4.73 5.73
C GLY A 52 4.48 4.06 5.37
#